data_AF-A0A945LXT9-F1
#
_entry.id   AF-A0A945LXT9-F1
#
_cell.length_a   1.000
_cell.length_b   1.000
_cell.length_c   1.000
_cell.angle_alpha   90.00
_cell.angle_beta   90.00
_cell.angle_gamma   90.00
#
_symmetry.space_group_name_H-M   'P 1'
#
loop_
_entity.id
_entity.type
_entity.pdbx_description
1 polymer ?
#
loop_
_entity_poly.entity_id
_entity_poly.type
_entity_poly.pdbx_seq_one_letter_code
_entity_poly.pdbx_strand_id
1 'polypeptide(L)' 'MRLPAVIFDLDGTLIDSAPDLLDSLNHVLATLSRRKVDLDEVHSMMGHGAVKLLERGLILTG' A
#
# COMPACT_ATOMS: atom_id res chain seq x y z
N MET A 1 22.99 28.98 -0.81
CA MET A 1 21.51 28.82 -0.95
C MET A 1 20.96 28.32 0.37
N ARG A 2 19.81 28.84 0.82
CA ARG A 2 19.14 28.40 2.05
C ARG A 2 17.81 27.78 1.67
N LEU A 3 17.57 26.53 2.02
CA LEU A 3 16.28 25.87 1.82
C LEU A 3 15.37 26.25 3.01
N PRO A 4 14.24 26.95 2.76
CA PRO A 4 13.37 27.43 3.83
C PRO A 4 12.60 26.29 4.54
N ALA A 5 12.37 25.18 3.86
CA ALA A 5 11.80 23.95 4.43
C ALA A 5 12.15 22.74 3.56
N VAL A 6 12.05 21.55 4.15
CA VAL A 6 12.07 20.26 3.47
C VAL A 6 10.84 19.47 3.94
N ILE A 7 10.09 18.92 2.99
CA ILE A 7 8.91 18.09 3.26
C ILE A 7 9.26 16.67 2.86
N PHE A 8 8.97 15.72 3.75
CA PHE A 8 9.11 14.29 3.48
C PHE A 8 7.74 13.67 3.40
N ASP A 9 7.57 12.77 2.44
CA ASP A 9 6.48 11.80 2.52
C ASP A 9 6.75 10.82 3.67
N LEU A 10 5.72 10.13 4.14
CA LEU A 10 5.86 9.13 5.20
C LEU A 10 6.16 7.75 4.58
N ASP A 11 5.19 7.25 3.82
CA ASP A 11 5.18 5.90 3.27
C ASP A 11 6.24 5.73 2.19
N GLY A 12 7.12 4.74 2.36
CA GLY A 12 8.22 4.47 1.42
C GLY A 12 9.32 5.55 1.39
N THR A 13 9.23 6.57 2.25
CA THR A 13 10.26 7.61 2.40
C THR A 13 10.89 7.58 3.79
N LEU A 14 10.08 7.79 4.84
CA LEU A 14 10.56 7.74 6.23
C LEU A 14 10.37 6.36 6.86
N ILE A 15 9.35 5.62 6.40
CA ILE A 15 9.04 4.28 6.89
C ILE A 15 8.84 3.32 5.72
N ASP A 16 9.26 2.07 5.91
CA ASP A 16 8.84 0.97 5.04
C ASP A 16 7.50 0.42 5.54
N SER A 17 6.41 1.01 5.05
CA SER A 17 5.04 0.63 5.43
C SER A 17 4.45 -0.50 4.57
N ALA A 18 5.19 -1.02 3.60
CA ALA A 18 4.68 -2.05 2.70
C ALA A 18 4.26 -3.35 3.43
N PRO A 19 5.00 -3.86 4.44
CA PRO A 19 4.58 -5.05 5.18
C PRO A 19 3.26 -4.86 5.95
N ASP A 20 3.07 -3.71 6.59
CA ASP A 20 1.85 -3.42 7.36
C ASP A 20 0.64 -3.24 6.44
N LEU A 21 0.84 -2.59 5.28
CA LEU A 21 -0.19 -2.45 4.26
C LEU A 21 -0.56 -3.78 3.62
N LEU A 22 0.42 -4.67 3.40
CA LEU A 22 0.20 -6.03 2.93
C LEU A 22 -0.69 -6.80 3.90
N ASP A 23 -0.36 -6.80 5.19
CA ASP A 23 -1.13 -7.53 6.20
C ASP A 23 -2.56 -7.00 6.30
N SER A 24 -2.72 -5.67 6.26
CA SER A 24 -4.03 -5.01 6.28
C SER A 24 -4.86 -5.34 5.04
N LEU A 25 -4.26 -5.29 3.84
CA LEU A 25 -4.94 -5.61 2.59
C LEU A 25 -5.34 -7.09 2.57
N ASN A 26 -4.43 -8.00 2.93
CA ASN A 26 -4.71 -9.43 2.99
C ASN A 26 -5.79 -9.77 4.01
N HIS A 27 -5.86 -9.04 5.13
CA HIS A 27 -6.97 -9.19 6.08
C HIS A 27 -8.31 -8.88 5.41
N VAL A 28 -8.43 -7.75 4.71
CA VAL A 28 -9.66 -7.36 4.00
C VAL A 28 -10.00 -8.36 2.90
N LEU A 29 -9.04 -8.73 2.05
CA LEU A 29 -9.23 -9.71 0.96
C LEU A 29 -9.74 -11.06 1.49
N ALA A 30 -9.22 -11.52 2.62
CA ALA A 30 -9.67 -12.75 3.25
C ALA A 30 -11.14 -12.69 3.69
N THR A 31 -11.62 -11.55 4.21
CA THR A 31 -13.05 -11.39 4.55
C THR A 31 -13.98 -11.49 3.35
N LEU A 32 -13.46 -11.23 2.14
CA LEU A 32 -14.16 -11.32 0.87
C LEU A 32 -13.89 -12.64 0.14
N SER A 33 -13.29 -13.63 0.80
CA SER A 33 -12.90 -14.93 0.22
C SER A 33 -12.00 -14.80 -1.03
N ARG A 34 -11.16 -13.77 -1.07
CA ARG A 34 -10.18 -13.53 -2.14
C ARG A 34 -8.83 -14.14 -1.82
N ARG A 35 -8.03 -14.40 -2.86
CA ARG A 35 -6.63 -14.83 -2.67
C ARG A 35 -5.84 -13.74 -1.95
N LYS A 36 -4.81 -14.15 -1.23
CA LYS A 36 -3.80 -13.22 -0.72
C LYS A 36 -2.92 -12.70 -1.85
N VAL A 37 -2.38 -11.51 -1.64
CA VAL A 37 -1.33 -10.91 -2.45
C VAL A 37 0.01 -10.99 -1.73
N ASP A 38 1.11 -10.80 -2.44
CA ASP A 38 2.46 -10.71 -1.89
C ASP A 38 2.99 -9.27 -1.83
N LEU A 39 4.21 -9.10 -1.28
CA LEU A 39 4.86 -7.79 -1.14
C LEU A 39 5.11 -7.10 -2.50
N ASP A 40 5.48 -7.86 -3.52
CA ASP A 40 5.80 -7.30 -4.84
C ASP A 40 4.54 -6.75 -5.50
N GLU A 41 3.42 -7.48 -5.36
CA GLU A 41 2.10 -7.02 -5.76
C GLU A 41 1.72 -5.74 -5.00
N VAL A 42 1.92 -5.68 -3.67
CA VAL A 42 1.61 -4.50 -2.85
C VAL A 42 2.45 -3.29 -3.25
N HIS A 43 3.74 -3.44 -3.47
CA HIS A 43 4.62 -2.36 -3.91
C HIS A 43 4.12 -1.70 -5.20
N SER A 44 3.59 -2.48 -6.15
CA SER A 44 3.02 -1.95 -7.39
C SER A 44 1.74 -1.11 -7.18
N MET A 45 1.09 -1.25 -6.02
CA MET A 45 -0.19 -0.61 -5.71
C MET A 45 -0.09 0.62 -4.79
N MET A 46 1.08 0.91 -4.20
CA MET A 46 1.28 1.99 -3.23
C MET A 46 1.23 3.42 -3.82
N GLY A 47 1.21 4.43 -2.95
CA GLY A 47 1.39 5.86 -3.31
C GLY A 47 0.14 6.62 -3.77
N HIS A 48 -1.05 5.99 -3.73
CA HIS A 48 -2.29 6.61 -4.22
C HIS A 48 -3.42 6.61 -3.17
N GLY A 49 -3.06 6.40 -1.91
CA GLY A 49 -3.97 6.32 -0.78
C GLY A 49 -4.70 4.96 -0.65
N ALA A 50 -5.37 4.78 0.49
CA ALA A 50 -5.99 3.52 0.87
C ALA A 50 -7.10 3.04 -0.07
N VAL A 51 -7.93 3.96 -0.58
CA VAL A 51 -9.02 3.61 -1.52
C VAL A 51 -8.45 2.99 -2.79
N LYS A 52 -7.39 3.57 -3.35
CA LYS A 52 -6.74 3.05 -4.55
C LYS A 52 -6.08 1.69 -4.31
N LEU A 53 -5.48 1.50 -3.13
CA LEU A 53 -4.91 0.22 -2.73
C LEU A 53 -5.98 -0.89 -2.69
N LEU A 54 -7.14 -0.61 -2.08
CA LEU A 54 -8.27 -1.54 -2.03
C LEU A 54 -8.83 -1.84 -3.42
N GLU A 55 -9.06 -0.82 -4.25
CA GLU A 55 -9.52 -1.00 -5.64
C GLU A 55 -8.59 -1.93 -6.43
N ARG A 56 -7.27 -1.66 -6.38
CA ARG A 56 -6.27 -2.45 -7.10
C ARG A 56 -6.20 -3.89 -6.57
N GLY A 57 -6.24 -4.07 -5.25
CA GLY A 57 -6.25 -5.39 -4.64
C GLY A 57 -7.49 -6.22 -5.01
N LEU A 58 -8.67 -5.59 -5.08
CA LEU A 58 -9.89 -6.25 -5.52
C LEU A 58 -9.81 -6.65 -7.00
N ILE A 59 -9.39 -5.73 -7.87
CA ILE A 59 -9.22 -6.01 -9.32
C ILE A 59 -8.23 -7.15 -9.55
N LEU A 60 -7.10 -7.16 -8.84
CA LEU A 60 -6.04 -8.15 -8.98
C LEU A 60 -6.45 -9.56 -8.52
N THR A 61 -7.45 -9.66 -7.65
CA THR A 61 -7.86 -10.91 -7.00
C THR A 61 -9.24 -11.42 -7.43
N GLY A 62 -9.94 -10.69 -8.30
CA GLY A 62 -11.10 -11.17 -9.08
C GLY A 62 -12.31 -10.26 -9.07
#